data_AF-A0A5N6XY07-F1
#
_entry.id   AF-A0A5N6XY07-F1
#
_cell.length_a   1.000
_cell.length_b   1.000
_cell.length_c   1.000
_cell.angle_alpha   90.00
_cell.angle_beta   90.00
_cell.angle_gamma   90.00
#
_symmetry.space_group_name_H-M   'P 1'
#
loop_
_entity.id
_entity.type
_entity.pdbx_description
1 polymer ?
#
loop_
_entity_poly.entity_id
_entity_poly.type
_entity_poly.pdbx_seq_one_letter_code
_entity_poly.pdbx_strand_id
1 'polypeptide(L)'
;MGADLPRIPLSRPIVKRYLAKYKELALPTFPYLHLPSYDIDEATRNLVFGGLKACPQHVGKQPLRHLSQFLFLHLLMFGASYDQQPDTALELYIESGRQLQAEIARQKLGTTNRRTVAIVQALLLRAAFGFGLCSGSVEFERSSMSHLCSAASLVNEMNLASTAGRPGREASEDDTSNIQWLCWVNDEERRRTIFTALGITSSAHFILDDAPSVDINAIDLYLPCHEALWEAQSAAEWHRRLPRFTHSKVPGFQEQLEKLFRSEERPTSEQQTPPQSAYQQDSSVTASIEPCTSEFGCLVLVCALNQLASKDYSAEIEVQYALDKSQPSSRSKLLGALVVWQSLWESFPRGSIPPSQQKLLTGCLPYLDHIHLLLRTNISCTKEALREREYDQLGQLESFCPILSDHNSRDELLGAATYAIDTLETTFKIIIGKHPNPLAAAIPHSVAVIMFHAVHIICNWILLSPGAAWTPATWSASSDTYGEDCVLQKCCNLVARYCASKGRGLYLDKCLGLKEASKLALHLLRLCAAIFDGMSEWGSFREMAKSFHVRAGSLEKFQQH
;
A
#
# COMPACT_ATOMS: atom_id res chain seq x y z
N MET A 1 15.86 8.52 40.56
CA MET A 1 14.90 9.64 40.74
C MET A 1 13.80 9.45 39.73
N GLY A 2 12.58 9.19 40.20
CA GLY A 2 11.43 8.94 39.34
C GLY A 2 10.95 10.24 38.71
N ALA A 3 10.93 10.26 37.38
CA ALA A 3 10.20 11.28 36.64
C ALA A 3 8.76 10.76 36.48
N ASP A 4 7.81 11.47 37.08
CA ASP A 4 6.38 11.25 36.89
C ASP A 4 6.05 11.27 35.39
N LEU A 5 5.63 10.12 34.88
CA LEU A 5 5.08 10.02 33.53
C LEU A 5 3.80 10.88 33.46
N PRO A 6 3.59 11.68 32.40
CA PRO A 6 2.25 12.14 32.08
C PRO A 6 1.39 10.90 31.87
N ARG A 7 0.53 10.59 32.84
CA ARG A 7 -0.44 9.49 32.72
C ARG A 7 -1.48 9.96 31.74
N ILE A 8 -1.29 9.65 30.46
CA ILE A 8 -2.38 9.63 29.48
C ILE A 8 -3.50 8.84 30.16
N PRO A 9 -4.66 9.45 30.52
CA PRO A 9 -5.66 8.80 31.35
C PRO A 9 -6.42 7.77 30.52
N LEU A 10 -5.79 6.64 30.27
CA LEU A 10 -6.36 5.53 29.52
C LEU A 10 -7.22 4.68 30.46
N SER A 11 -8.53 4.72 30.25
CA SER A 11 -9.46 3.79 30.90
C SER A 11 -9.60 2.51 30.07
N ARG A 12 -10.03 1.40 30.69
CA ARG A 12 -10.28 0.14 29.95
C ARG A 12 -11.22 0.31 28.74
N PRO A 13 -12.32 1.08 28.81
CA PRO A 13 -13.17 1.35 27.65
C PRO A 13 -12.43 2.05 26.51
N ILE A 14 -11.60 3.06 26.82
CA ILE A 14 -10.82 3.80 25.81
C ILE A 14 -9.82 2.86 25.12
N VAL A 15 -9.08 2.06 25.89
CA VAL A 15 -8.14 1.07 25.35
C VAL A 15 -8.83 0.10 24.40
N LYS A 16 -10.00 -0.44 24.79
CA LYS A 16 -10.79 -1.33 23.93
C LYS A 16 -11.25 -0.65 22.66
N ARG A 17 -11.69 0.62 22.74
CA ARG A 17 -12.13 1.41 21.59
C ARG A 17 -11.00 1.62 20.59
N TYR A 18 -9.84 2.09 21.04
CA TYR A 18 -8.68 2.30 20.17
C TYR A 18 -8.18 0.99 19.57
N LEU A 19 -8.09 -0.09 20.35
CA LEU A 19 -7.67 -1.39 19.82
C LEU A 19 -8.66 -1.94 18.78
N ALA A 20 -9.98 -1.71 18.96
CA ALA A 20 -10.98 -2.09 17.97
C ALA A 20 -10.78 -1.34 16.65
N LYS A 21 -10.55 -0.01 16.72
CA LYS A 21 -10.25 0.80 15.53
C LYS A 21 -8.98 0.34 14.81
N TYR A 22 -7.91 0.02 15.55
CA TYR A 22 -6.70 -0.54 14.97
C TYR A 22 -6.96 -1.88 14.24
N LYS A 23 -7.69 -2.80 14.88
CA LYS A 23 -8.07 -4.11 14.31
C LYS A 23 -8.90 -3.98 13.05
N GLU A 24 -9.81 -3.00 13.02
CA GLU A 24 -10.70 -2.78 11.90
C GLU A 24 -9.98 -2.12 10.72
N LEU A 25 -9.12 -1.12 10.97
CA LEU A 25 -8.66 -0.19 9.95
C LEU A 25 -7.19 -0.33 9.55
N ALA A 26 -6.30 -0.71 10.47
CA ALA A 26 -4.86 -0.85 10.18
C ALA A 26 -4.42 -2.29 9.97
N LEU A 27 -4.81 -3.20 10.88
CA LEU A 27 -4.36 -4.59 10.84
C LEU A 27 -4.65 -5.32 9.51
N PRO A 28 -5.80 -5.11 8.84
CA PRO A 28 -6.07 -5.79 7.58
C PRO A 28 -5.19 -5.34 6.41
N THR A 29 -4.59 -4.14 6.49
CA THR A 29 -3.71 -3.61 5.45
C THR A 29 -2.34 -4.28 5.50
N PHE A 30 -1.87 -4.58 6.72
CA PHE A 30 -0.60 -5.26 6.96
C PHE A 30 -0.76 -6.27 8.11
N PRO A 31 -1.11 -7.54 7.82
CA PRO A 31 -1.48 -8.53 8.82
C PRO A 31 -0.26 -9.26 9.39
N TYR A 32 0.63 -8.54 10.07
CA TYR A 32 1.87 -9.09 10.64
C TYR A 32 1.83 -9.33 12.15
N LEU A 33 0.73 -8.99 12.84
CA LEU A 33 0.56 -9.29 14.27
C LEU A 33 -0.51 -10.35 14.48
N HIS A 34 -0.15 -11.45 15.14
CA HIS A 34 -1.13 -12.48 15.49
C HIS A 34 -1.81 -12.13 16.82
N LEU A 35 -2.72 -11.15 16.80
CA LEU A 35 -3.42 -10.67 18.00
C LEU A 35 -4.05 -11.77 18.87
N PRO A 36 -4.64 -12.87 18.33
CA PRO A 36 -5.20 -13.93 19.15
C PRO A 36 -4.17 -14.66 20.02
N SER A 37 -2.89 -14.58 19.67
CA SER A 37 -1.81 -15.20 20.46
C SER A 37 -1.38 -14.37 21.66
N TYR A 38 -1.78 -13.09 21.76
CA TYR A 38 -1.30 -12.17 22.79
C TYR A 38 -2.27 -12.04 23.99
N ASP A 39 -1.74 -11.90 25.20
CA ASP A 39 -2.53 -11.54 26.38
C ASP A 39 -2.80 -10.02 26.44
N ILE A 40 -3.81 -9.59 25.67
CA ILE A 40 -4.26 -8.19 25.60
C ILE A 40 -4.85 -7.72 26.94
N ASP A 41 -5.47 -8.62 27.71
CA ASP A 41 -6.05 -8.27 29.00
C ASP A 41 -4.96 -7.94 30.01
N GLU A 42 -3.85 -8.71 30.02
CA GLU A 42 -2.67 -8.41 30.82
C GLU A 42 -2.03 -7.08 30.39
N ALA A 43 -1.81 -6.86 29.09
CA ALA A 43 -1.28 -5.61 28.59
C ALA A 43 -2.15 -4.40 29.00
N THR A 44 -3.48 -4.55 28.91
CA THR A 44 -4.45 -3.53 29.35
C THR A 44 -4.38 -3.28 30.85
N ARG A 45 -4.30 -4.34 31.67
CA ARG A 45 -4.16 -4.19 33.13
C ARG A 45 -2.87 -3.46 33.52
N ASN A 46 -1.76 -3.84 32.90
CA ASN A 46 -0.45 -3.24 33.17
C ASN A 46 -0.44 -1.75 32.81
N LEU A 47 -1.07 -1.39 31.70
CA LEU A 47 -1.19 -0.01 31.25
C LEU A 47 -2.08 0.85 32.16
N VAL A 48 -3.27 0.35 32.53
CA VAL A 48 -4.27 1.13 33.29
C VAL A 48 -3.92 1.24 34.78
N PHE A 49 -3.37 0.18 35.39
CA PHE A 49 -3.18 0.10 36.85
C PHE A 49 -1.70 0.17 37.28
N GLY A 50 -0.77 0.47 36.37
CA GLY A 50 0.63 0.73 36.73
C GLY A 50 1.38 -0.50 37.28
N GLY A 51 1.14 -1.68 36.74
CA GLY A 51 1.92 -2.88 37.07
C GLY A 51 1.74 -3.41 38.50
N LEU A 52 0.60 -3.16 39.16
CA LEU A 52 0.22 -3.93 40.35
C LEU A 52 0.25 -5.42 39.98
N LYS A 53 1.19 -6.18 40.57
CA LYS A 53 1.33 -7.62 40.36
C LYS A 53 -0.04 -8.26 40.55
N ALA A 54 -0.62 -8.77 39.47
CA ALA A 54 -1.85 -9.52 39.54
C ALA A 54 -1.66 -10.70 40.50
N CYS A 55 -2.62 -10.92 41.40
CA CYS A 55 -2.72 -12.17 42.11
C CYS A 55 -2.84 -13.29 41.07
N PRO A 56 -2.10 -14.42 41.17
CA PRO A 56 -2.18 -15.49 40.18
C PRO A 56 -3.54 -16.17 40.28
N GLN A 57 -4.52 -15.67 39.54
CA GLN A 57 -5.85 -16.25 39.43
C GLN A 57 -6.10 -16.73 38.00
N HIS A 58 -5.30 -17.66 37.47
CA HIS A 58 -5.65 -18.33 36.22
C HIS A 58 -5.10 -19.76 36.18
N VAL A 59 -5.64 -20.62 37.04
CA VAL A 59 -5.59 -22.07 36.80
C VAL A 59 -6.57 -22.37 35.66
N GLY A 60 -6.07 -22.69 34.46
CA GLY A 60 -6.88 -23.22 33.35
C GLY A 60 -7.02 -22.40 32.06
N LYS A 61 -6.33 -21.27 31.88
CA LYS A 61 -6.29 -20.56 30.57
C LYS A 61 -5.12 -21.04 29.70
N GLN A 62 -5.33 -21.12 28.38
CA GLN A 62 -4.28 -21.42 27.41
C GLN A 62 -3.10 -20.44 27.57
N PRO A 63 -1.84 -20.89 27.44
CA PRO A 63 -0.69 -20.00 27.53
C PRO A 63 -0.74 -19.00 26.37
N LEU A 64 -0.73 -17.70 26.68
CA LEU A 64 -0.69 -16.61 25.70
C LEU A 64 0.66 -15.89 25.75
N ARG A 65 1.00 -15.21 24.64
CA ARG A 65 2.21 -14.41 24.47
C ARG A 65 2.07 -13.06 25.18
N HIS A 66 3.11 -12.66 25.90
CA HIS A 66 3.22 -11.28 26.38
C HIS A 66 3.40 -10.30 25.20
N LEU A 67 2.64 -9.20 25.21
CA LEU A 67 2.75 -8.07 24.28
C LEU A 67 3.56 -6.96 24.94
N SER A 68 4.66 -6.53 24.32
CA SER A 68 5.49 -5.46 24.90
C SER A 68 4.72 -4.15 25.03
N GLN A 69 4.97 -3.42 26.10
CA GLN A 69 4.25 -2.17 26.39
C GLN A 69 4.43 -1.13 25.28
N PHE A 70 5.64 -0.95 24.76
CA PHE A 70 5.90 -0.02 23.67
C PHE A 70 5.10 -0.39 22.41
N LEU A 71 5.05 -1.68 22.04
CA LEU A 71 4.28 -2.11 20.86
C LEU A 71 2.80 -1.89 21.09
N PHE A 72 2.29 -2.22 22.28
CA PHE A 72 0.89 -1.99 22.64
C PHE A 72 0.49 -0.51 22.54
N LEU A 73 1.34 0.40 23.03
CA LEU A 73 1.11 1.84 22.90
C LEU A 73 1.06 2.29 21.43
N HIS A 74 1.88 1.71 20.54
CA HIS A 74 1.78 1.99 19.11
C HIS A 74 0.45 1.52 18.50
N LEU A 75 -0.08 0.35 18.92
CA LEU A 75 -1.40 -0.10 18.46
C LEU A 75 -2.50 0.87 18.89
N LEU A 76 -2.43 1.36 20.13
CA LEU A 76 -3.39 2.33 20.66
C LEU A 76 -3.24 3.70 20.00
N MET A 77 -2.02 4.11 19.66
CA MET A 77 -1.75 5.35 18.94
C MET A 77 -2.44 5.35 17.57
N PHE A 78 -2.33 4.28 16.77
CA PHE A 78 -3.08 4.17 15.51
C PHE A 78 -4.58 4.17 15.75
N GLY A 79 -5.03 3.42 16.75
CA GLY A 79 -6.43 3.38 17.15
C GLY A 79 -7.00 4.76 17.49
N ALA A 80 -6.25 5.56 18.25
CA ALA A 80 -6.61 6.92 18.62
C ALA A 80 -6.68 7.86 17.41
N SER A 81 -5.76 7.73 16.45
CA SER A 81 -5.83 8.52 15.22
C SER A 81 -7.03 8.18 14.36
N TYR A 82 -7.37 6.89 14.21
CA TYR A 82 -8.60 6.51 13.51
C TYR A 82 -9.89 6.89 14.27
N ASP A 83 -9.78 7.08 15.58
CA ASP A 83 -10.86 7.59 16.42
C ASP A 83 -10.92 9.13 16.45
N GLN A 84 -10.13 9.80 15.61
CA GLN A 84 -10.07 11.27 15.49
C GLN A 84 -9.71 11.94 16.83
N GLN A 85 -8.74 11.37 17.55
CA GLN A 85 -8.17 11.92 18.79
C GLN A 85 -6.68 12.27 18.58
N PRO A 86 -6.36 13.33 17.81
CA PRO A 86 -4.99 13.63 17.40
C PRO A 86 -4.06 13.94 18.58
N ASP A 87 -4.54 14.65 19.60
CA ASP A 87 -3.73 14.98 20.78
C ASP A 87 -3.34 13.72 21.56
N THR A 88 -4.30 12.81 21.79
CA THR A 88 -4.03 11.53 22.45
C THR A 88 -3.11 10.65 21.62
N ALA A 89 -3.29 10.62 20.29
CA ALA A 89 -2.41 9.87 19.41
C ALA A 89 -0.97 10.39 19.45
N LEU A 90 -0.78 11.72 19.51
CA LEU A 90 0.52 12.36 19.63
C LEU A 90 1.19 12.04 20.98
N GLU A 91 0.46 12.13 22.09
CA GLU A 91 0.98 11.76 23.41
C GLU A 91 1.43 10.29 23.44
N LEU A 92 0.62 9.38 22.87
CA LEU A 92 0.97 7.97 22.74
C LEU A 92 2.19 7.76 21.82
N TYR A 93 2.30 8.53 20.74
CA TYR A 93 3.46 8.49 19.83
C TYR A 93 4.76 8.89 20.53
N ILE A 94 4.73 9.93 21.36
CA ILE A 94 5.89 10.41 22.12
C ILE A 94 6.30 9.37 23.16
N GLU A 95 5.35 8.91 23.98
CA GLU A 95 5.64 7.96 25.06
C GLU A 95 6.11 6.59 24.53
N SER A 96 5.45 6.08 23.49
CA SER A 96 5.86 4.84 22.85
C SER A 96 7.25 4.94 22.19
N GLY A 97 7.62 6.12 21.67
CA GLY A 97 8.94 6.39 21.09
C GLY A 97 10.05 6.36 22.14
N ARG A 98 9.81 6.98 23.31
CA ARG A 98 10.74 6.94 24.45
C ARG A 98 11.01 5.51 24.92
N GLN A 99 9.97 4.69 25.00
CA GLN A 99 10.12 3.28 25.38
C GLN A 99 10.85 2.46 24.31
N LEU A 100 10.54 2.69 23.02
CA LEU A 100 11.21 2.02 21.91
C LEU A 100 12.72 2.32 21.89
N GLN A 101 13.11 3.58 22.08
CA GLN A 101 14.53 3.98 22.14
C GLN A 101 15.26 3.27 23.29
N ALA A 102 14.63 3.15 24.46
CA ALA A 102 15.20 2.41 25.58
C ALA A 102 15.39 0.92 25.26
N GLU A 103 14.48 0.30 24.50
CA GLU A 103 14.60 -1.09 24.07
C GLU A 103 15.68 -1.28 23.00
N ILE A 104 15.78 -0.36 22.02
CA ILE A 104 16.86 -0.37 21.02
C ILE A 104 18.23 -0.26 21.72
N ALA A 105 18.38 0.64 22.69
CA ALA A 105 19.62 0.79 23.44
C ALA A 105 19.98 -0.45 24.29
N ARG A 106 18.98 -1.25 24.69
CA ARG A 106 19.17 -2.50 25.44
C ARG A 106 19.48 -3.70 24.54
N GLN A 107 19.28 -3.58 23.23
CA GLN A 107 19.50 -4.67 22.29
C GLN A 107 21.01 -4.96 22.20
N LYS A 108 21.46 -6.06 22.80
CA LYS A 108 22.82 -6.56 22.61
C LYS A 108 22.91 -7.27 21.25
N LEU A 109 23.97 -6.98 20.50
CA LEU A 109 24.33 -7.67 19.26
C LEU A 109 24.22 -9.20 19.49
N GLY A 110 23.31 -9.87 18.78
CA GLY A 110 23.14 -11.32 18.85
C GLY A 110 22.09 -11.90 19.83
N THR A 111 21.18 -11.11 20.41
CA THR A 111 20.16 -11.64 21.37
C THR A 111 18.69 -11.55 20.90
N THR A 112 18.03 -12.72 20.88
CA THR A 112 16.58 -13.01 20.78
C THR A 112 15.79 -12.40 19.62
N ASN A 113 15.58 -13.21 18.57
CA ASN A 113 14.74 -12.94 17.39
C ASN A 113 13.40 -12.25 17.72
N ARG A 114 12.73 -12.66 18.81
CA ARG A 114 11.42 -12.12 19.20
C ARG A 114 11.42 -10.65 19.63
N ARG A 115 12.48 -10.17 20.30
CA ARG A 115 12.56 -8.74 20.67
C ARG A 115 12.83 -7.87 19.45
N THR A 116 13.71 -8.33 18.57
CA THR A 116 14.00 -7.66 17.30
C THR A 116 12.74 -7.55 16.43
N VAL A 117 11.93 -8.61 16.35
CA VAL A 117 10.63 -8.56 15.65
C VAL A 117 9.73 -7.47 16.24
N ALA A 118 9.57 -7.38 17.56
CA ALA A 118 8.74 -6.35 18.17
C ALA A 118 9.27 -4.91 17.93
N ILE A 119 10.60 -4.73 17.94
CA ILE A 119 11.25 -3.44 17.60
C ILE A 119 10.94 -3.07 16.15
N VAL A 120 11.11 -3.98 15.20
CA VAL A 120 10.80 -3.75 13.79
C VAL A 120 9.33 -3.44 13.61
N GLN A 121 8.43 -4.21 14.22
CA GLN A 121 6.98 -3.95 14.18
C GLN A 121 6.64 -2.55 14.70
N ALA A 122 7.29 -2.09 15.78
CA ALA A 122 7.10 -0.74 16.29
C ALA A 122 7.67 0.33 15.34
N LEU A 123 8.86 0.13 14.77
CA LEU A 123 9.44 1.05 13.78
C LEU A 123 8.55 1.18 12.55
N LEU A 124 8.00 0.06 12.05
CA LEU A 124 7.07 0.02 10.93
C LEU A 124 5.77 0.78 11.23
N LEU A 125 5.20 0.57 12.42
CA LEU A 125 4.05 1.36 12.88
C LEU A 125 4.39 2.85 12.92
N ARG A 126 5.54 3.24 13.48
CA ARG A 126 5.94 4.66 13.52
C ARG A 126 6.13 5.26 12.15
N ALA A 127 6.74 4.53 11.22
CA ALA A 127 6.93 4.99 9.85
C ALA A 127 5.59 5.11 9.09
N ALA A 128 4.67 4.18 9.32
CA ALA A 128 3.34 4.20 8.70
C ALA A 128 2.38 5.20 9.37
N PHE A 129 2.69 5.72 10.56
CA PHE A 129 1.82 6.63 11.29
C PHE A 129 1.61 7.93 10.52
N GLY A 130 0.36 8.15 10.09
CA GLY A 130 -0.02 9.29 9.26
C GLY A 130 0.70 9.41 7.92
N PHE A 131 1.33 8.32 7.46
CA PHE A 131 2.34 8.32 6.40
C PHE A 131 3.32 9.49 6.57
N GLY A 132 4.06 9.43 7.67
CA GLY A 132 4.85 10.52 8.23
C GLY A 132 5.77 11.23 7.23
N LEU A 133 6.12 10.59 6.11
CA LEU A 133 6.87 11.14 4.96
C LEU A 133 6.21 12.32 4.23
N CYS A 134 4.91 12.53 4.38
CA CYS A 134 4.22 13.72 3.89
C CYS A 134 3.40 14.41 4.99
N SER A 135 3.72 14.22 6.26
CA SER A 135 2.91 14.74 7.36
C SER A 135 2.81 16.26 7.44
N GLY A 136 3.64 17.01 6.71
CA GLY A 136 3.71 18.47 6.79
C GLY A 136 4.53 18.98 7.97
N SER A 137 5.06 18.08 8.80
CA SER A 137 6.07 18.39 9.83
C SER A 137 7.38 17.74 9.43
N VAL A 138 8.39 18.58 9.26
CA VAL A 138 9.75 18.19 8.91
C VAL A 138 10.33 17.22 9.95
N GLU A 139 9.98 17.39 11.22
CA GLU A 139 10.40 16.51 12.32
C GLU A 139 9.83 15.11 12.18
N PHE A 140 8.52 14.98 11.93
CA PHE A 140 7.87 13.68 11.73
C PHE A 140 8.36 13.01 10.45
N GLU A 141 8.58 13.77 9.38
CA GLU A 141 9.11 13.28 8.10
C GLU A 141 10.50 12.69 8.25
N ARG A 142 11.42 13.45 8.86
CA ARG A 142 12.78 12.99 9.14
C ARG A 142 12.79 11.78 10.07
N SER A 143 11.95 11.80 11.11
CA SER A 143 11.84 10.69 12.04
C SER A 143 11.32 9.42 11.34
N SER A 144 10.31 9.56 10.47
CA SER A 144 9.74 8.44 9.72
C SER A 144 10.75 7.83 8.76
N MET A 145 11.51 8.66 8.04
CA MET A 145 12.63 8.22 7.21
C MET A 145 13.66 7.42 8.02
N SER A 146 14.09 7.95 9.18
CA SER A 146 15.04 7.27 10.06
C SER A 146 14.51 5.91 10.55
N HIS A 147 13.22 5.82 10.88
CA HIS A 147 12.58 4.55 11.26
C HIS A 147 12.53 3.56 10.09
N LEU A 148 12.24 4.02 8.86
CA LEU A 148 12.28 3.16 7.66
C LEU A 148 13.68 2.61 7.42
N CYS A 149 14.71 3.45 7.47
CA CYS A 149 16.10 3.00 7.35
C CYS A 149 16.43 1.96 8.42
N SER A 150 16.08 2.23 9.68
CA SER A 150 16.35 1.32 10.80
C SER A 150 15.61 -0.02 10.64
N ALA A 151 14.35 0.03 10.21
CA ALA A 151 13.56 -1.17 9.97
C ALA A 151 14.14 -2.01 8.81
N ALA A 152 14.52 -1.38 7.71
CA ALA A 152 15.14 -2.06 6.56
C ALA A 152 16.46 -2.75 6.97
N SER A 153 17.34 -2.05 7.69
CA SER A 153 18.60 -2.62 8.19
C SER A 153 18.38 -3.81 9.12
N LEU A 154 17.49 -3.67 10.12
CA LEU A 154 17.18 -4.76 11.04
C LEU A 154 16.53 -5.96 10.34
N VAL A 155 15.71 -5.73 9.32
CA VAL A 155 15.10 -6.80 8.52
C VAL A 155 16.14 -7.56 7.72
N ASN A 156 17.09 -6.86 7.09
CA ASN A 156 18.19 -7.48 6.38
C ASN A 156 19.04 -8.35 7.34
N GLU A 157 19.32 -7.88 8.56
CA GLU A 157 19.99 -8.68 9.60
C GLU A 157 19.16 -9.91 10.02
N MET A 158 17.85 -9.73 10.23
CA MET A 158 16.95 -10.84 10.56
C MET A 158 16.95 -11.90 9.47
N ASN A 159 16.91 -11.51 8.19
CA ASN A 159 16.91 -12.42 7.05
C ASN A 159 18.17 -13.30 7.03
N LEU A 160 19.35 -12.69 7.23
CA LEU A 160 20.62 -13.40 7.29
C LEU A 160 20.67 -14.43 8.43
N ALA A 161 20.13 -14.09 9.60
CA ALA A 161 20.05 -14.99 10.75
C ALA A 161 19.10 -16.19 10.54
N SER A 162 18.24 -16.14 9.51
CA SER A 162 17.17 -17.12 9.26
C SER A 162 17.65 -18.41 8.58
N THR A 163 18.80 -18.37 7.91
CA THR A 163 19.38 -19.52 7.18
C THR A 163 19.80 -20.67 8.10
N ALA A 164 19.76 -20.48 9.42
CA ALA A 164 20.12 -21.49 10.42
C ALA A 164 18.95 -22.35 10.95
N GLY A 165 17.69 -22.12 10.52
CA GLY A 165 16.51 -22.80 11.06
C GLY A 165 15.81 -23.70 10.05
N ARG A 166 16.12 -25.01 10.05
CA ARG A 166 15.34 -26.03 9.32
C ARG A 166 13.90 -26.12 9.88
N PRO A 167 12.87 -26.32 9.05
CA PRO A 167 11.55 -26.70 9.54
C PRO A 167 11.57 -28.16 9.97
N GLY A 168 11.01 -28.45 11.15
CA GLY A 168 10.69 -29.80 11.61
C GLY A 168 11.72 -30.41 12.56
N ARG A 169 11.67 -30.01 13.83
CA ARG A 169 12.01 -30.94 14.91
C ARG A 169 10.73 -31.70 15.21
N GLU A 170 10.72 -33.00 14.92
CA GLU A 170 9.63 -33.91 15.30
C GLU A 170 9.44 -33.80 16.82
N ALA A 171 8.41 -33.05 17.21
CA ALA A 171 7.99 -32.95 18.60
C ALA A 171 7.21 -34.23 18.90
N SER A 172 7.63 -34.93 19.96
CA SER A 172 6.94 -36.10 20.52
C SER A 172 5.44 -35.85 20.69
N GLU A 173 4.63 -36.87 20.40
CA GLU A 173 3.15 -36.83 20.37
C GLU A 173 2.47 -36.37 21.67
N ASP A 174 3.21 -36.30 22.79
CA ASP A 174 2.65 -36.08 24.13
C ASP A 174 2.81 -34.67 24.71
N ASP A 175 3.42 -33.70 23.99
CA ASP A 175 3.58 -32.32 24.50
C ASP A 175 2.79 -31.25 23.70
N THR A 176 1.60 -30.96 24.25
CA THR A 176 0.72 -29.79 24.10
C THR A 176 0.65 -29.07 22.73
N SER A 177 -0.39 -29.37 21.95
CA SER A 177 -0.87 -28.65 20.73
C SER A 177 -0.74 -27.11 20.79
N ASN A 178 -0.90 -26.50 21.97
CA ASN A 178 -0.71 -25.06 22.19
C ASN A 178 0.73 -24.59 21.97
N ILE A 179 1.74 -25.33 22.44
CA ILE A 179 3.16 -24.94 22.27
C ILE A 179 3.52 -24.96 20.79
N GLN A 180 3.09 -26.00 20.06
CA GLN A 180 3.31 -26.12 18.63
C GLN A 180 2.69 -24.95 17.85
N TRP A 181 1.44 -24.60 18.17
CA TRP A 181 0.76 -23.46 17.58
C TRP A 181 1.50 -22.15 17.86
N LEU A 182 1.93 -21.90 19.10
CA LEU A 182 2.67 -20.69 19.45
C LEU A 182 4.04 -20.60 18.76
N CYS A 183 4.75 -21.72 18.61
CA CYS A 183 5.99 -21.78 17.85
C CYS A 183 5.74 -21.43 16.37
N TRP A 184 4.74 -22.05 15.75
CA TRP A 184 4.33 -21.74 14.38
C TRP A 184 3.93 -20.26 14.23
N VAL A 185 3.15 -19.72 15.16
CA VAL A 185 2.76 -18.29 15.17
C VAL A 185 4.01 -17.41 15.21
N ASN A 186 5.00 -17.71 16.05
CA ASN A 186 6.22 -16.88 16.13
C ASN A 186 6.98 -16.85 14.80
N ASP A 187 7.12 -17.99 14.14
CA ASP A 187 7.84 -18.10 12.86
C ASP A 187 7.10 -17.39 11.73
N GLU A 188 5.77 -17.57 11.66
CA GLU A 188 4.93 -16.91 10.67
C GLU A 188 4.81 -15.40 10.93
N GLU A 189 4.70 -14.96 12.19
CA GLU A 189 4.64 -13.55 12.55
C GLU A 189 5.94 -12.82 12.17
N ARG A 190 7.08 -13.46 12.39
CA ARG A 190 8.38 -12.94 11.96
C ARG A 190 8.44 -12.81 10.44
N ARG A 191 8.05 -13.86 9.70
CA ARG A 191 8.03 -13.84 8.23
C ARG A 191 7.11 -12.73 7.71
N ARG A 192 5.90 -12.62 8.26
CA ARG A 192 4.95 -11.56 7.89
C ARG A 192 5.44 -10.16 8.24
N THR A 193 6.23 -10.01 9.31
CA THR A 193 6.88 -8.75 9.69
C THR A 193 7.92 -8.33 8.65
N ILE A 194 8.77 -9.25 8.20
CA ILE A 194 9.79 -9.01 7.15
C ILE A 194 9.10 -8.56 5.85
N PHE A 195 8.05 -9.27 5.44
CA PHE A 195 7.30 -8.93 4.23
C PHE A 195 6.47 -7.65 4.36
N THR A 196 5.98 -7.33 5.56
CA THR A 196 5.36 -6.03 5.81
C THR A 196 6.39 -4.90 5.73
N ALA A 197 7.62 -5.13 6.19
CA ALA A 197 8.68 -4.15 6.01
C ALA A 197 8.92 -3.86 4.54
N LEU A 198 9.03 -4.90 3.70
CA LEU A 198 9.10 -4.76 2.25
C LEU A 198 7.92 -3.95 1.69
N GLY A 199 6.69 -4.22 2.13
CA GLY A 199 5.51 -3.47 1.70
C GLY A 199 5.59 -1.99 2.08
N ILE A 200 5.87 -1.68 3.34
CA ILE A 200 5.94 -0.31 3.85
C ILE A 200 7.10 0.47 3.19
N THR A 201 8.29 -0.12 3.06
CA THR A 201 9.41 0.51 2.34
C THR A 201 9.09 0.70 0.87
N SER A 202 8.44 -0.29 0.24
CA SER A 202 8.01 -0.19 -1.16
C SER A 202 7.02 0.96 -1.37
N SER A 203 6.07 1.17 -0.44
CA SER A 203 5.14 2.30 -0.51
C SER A 203 5.76 3.67 -0.24
N ALA A 204 6.94 3.73 0.37
CA ALA A 204 7.67 5.00 0.49
C ALA A 204 8.10 5.53 -0.89
N HIS A 205 8.29 4.65 -1.88
CA HIS A 205 8.59 5.06 -3.26
C HIS A 205 7.45 5.83 -3.94
N PHE A 206 6.23 5.78 -3.39
CA PHE A 206 5.13 6.61 -3.87
C PHE A 206 5.42 8.10 -3.69
N ILE A 207 6.26 8.47 -2.73
CA ILE A 207 6.56 9.85 -2.35
C ILE A 207 8.02 10.22 -2.64
N LEU A 208 8.92 9.23 -2.67
CA LEU A 208 10.36 9.44 -2.73
C LEU A 208 10.97 8.62 -3.86
N ASP A 209 11.89 9.20 -4.62
CA ASP A 209 12.64 8.43 -5.63
C ASP A 209 13.72 7.55 -4.98
N ASP A 210 14.43 8.08 -4.00
CA ASP A 210 15.46 7.36 -3.22
C ASP A 210 14.95 6.96 -1.84
N ALA A 211 13.93 6.09 -1.81
CA ALA A 211 13.39 5.58 -0.55
C ALA A 211 14.27 4.43 0.01
N PRO A 212 14.45 4.33 1.34
CA PRO A 212 15.10 3.17 1.96
C PRO A 212 14.36 1.88 1.58
N SER A 213 15.10 0.85 1.15
CA SER A 213 14.51 -0.39 0.65
C SER A 213 15.06 -1.63 1.37
N VAL A 214 14.21 -2.64 1.51
CA VAL A 214 14.63 -3.99 1.94
C VAL A 214 15.33 -4.66 0.76
N ASP A 215 16.41 -5.40 1.01
CA ASP A 215 17.09 -6.12 -0.07
C ASP A 215 16.26 -7.35 -0.49
N ILE A 216 15.55 -7.21 -1.61
CA ILE A 216 14.69 -8.26 -2.19
C ILE A 216 15.51 -9.51 -2.50
N ASN A 217 16.74 -9.38 -2.98
CA ASN A 217 17.56 -10.52 -3.40
C ASN A 217 18.07 -11.32 -2.18
N ALA A 218 18.18 -10.68 -1.02
CA ALA A 218 18.58 -11.33 0.23
C ALA A 218 17.43 -12.06 0.95
N ILE A 219 16.19 -11.95 0.48
CA ILE A 219 15.03 -12.62 1.10
C ILE A 219 15.00 -14.09 0.65
N ASP A 220 15.56 -14.98 1.46
CA ASP A 220 15.44 -16.44 1.30
C ASP A 220 14.38 -17.01 2.26
N LEU A 221 13.11 -16.67 2.00
CA LEU A 221 11.96 -17.09 2.79
C LEU A 221 10.86 -17.66 1.91
N TYR A 222 10.04 -18.55 2.47
CA TYR A 222 8.74 -18.90 1.90
C TYR A 222 7.80 -17.70 1.94
N LEU A 223 6.83 -17.63 1.02
CA LEU A 223 5.74 -16.67 1.11
C LEU A 223 4.90 -16.87 2.39
N PRO A 224 4.13 -15.86 2.83
CA PRO A 224 3.19 -16.02 3.94
C PRO A 224 2.17 -17.12 3.69
N CYS A 225 1.78 -17.83 4.75
CA CYS A 225 0.71 -18.82 4.67
C CYS A 225 -0.66 -18.17 4.38
N HIS A 226 -1.65 -18.98 4.01
CA HIS A 226 -3.01 -18.51 3.74
C HIS A 226 -3.66 -17.84 4.97
N GLU A 227 -4.41 -16.77 4.73
CA GLU A 227 -5.14 -15.94 5.71
C GLU A 227 -6.04 -16.80 6.59
N ALA A 228 -6.72 -17.79 6.01
CA ALA A 228 -7.54 -18.72 6.77
C ALA A 228 -6.74 -19.54 7.79
N LEU A 229 -5.46 -19.86 7.55
CA LEU A 229 -4.64 -20.52 8.57
C LEU A 229 -4.12 -19.50 9.61
N TRP A 230 -3.73 -18.31 9.16
CA TRP A 230 -3.24 -17.20 10.00
C TRP A 230 -4.30 -16.64 10.96
N GLU A 231 -5.57 -16.63 10.60
CA GLU A 231 -6.65 -16.06 11.41
C GLU A 231 -7.18 -17.02 12.49
N ALA A 232 -6.56 -18.19 12.69
CA ALA A 232 -6.96 -19.15 13.71
C ALA A 232 -6.88 -18.53 15.12
N GLN A 233 -7.98 -18.60 15.89
CA GLN A 233 -8.08 -17.95 17.20
C GLN A 233 -7.51 -18.79 18.35
N SER A 234 -7.24 -20.07 18.11
CA SER A 234 -6.70 -21.00 19.10
C SER A 234 -5.93 -22.14 18.43
N ALA A 235 -5.11 -22.86 19.21
CA ALA A 235 -4.40 -24.04 18.71
C ALA A 235 -5.34 -25.13 18.17
N ALA A 236 -6.50 -25.33 18.81
CA ALA A 236 -7.51 -26.29 18.37
C ALA A 236 -8.07 -25.91 16.99
N GLU A 237 -8.33 -24.62 16.77
CA GLU A 237 -8.77 -24.13 15.47
C GLU A 237 -7.69 -24.23 14.40
N TRP A 238 -6.45 -23.87 14.74
CA TRP A 238 -5.30 -24.01 13.84
C TRP A 238 -5.12 -25.47 13.42
N HIS A 239 -5.12 -26.41 14.37
CA HIS A 239 -4.97 -27.84 14.09
C HIS A 239 -6.10 -28.38 13.21
N ARG A 240 -7.34 -27.90 13.40
CA ARG A 240 -8.49 -28.25 12.55
C ARG A 240 -8.36 -27.71 11.12
N ARG A 241 -7.77 -26.51 10.95
CA ARG A 241 -7.60 -25.87 9.63
C ARG A 241 -6.39 -26.43 8.88
N LEU A 242 -5.35 -26.88 9.58
CA LEU A 242 -4.06 -27.30 9.03
C LEU A 242 -4.18 -28.32 7.87
N PRO A 243 -4.97 -29.42 7.94
CA PRO A 243 -5.03 -30.42 6.88
C PRO A 243 -5.39 -29.85 5.50
N ARG A 244 -6.23 -28.80 5.45
CA ARG A 244 -6.64 -28.13 4.19
C ARG A 244 -5.46 -27.53 3.43
N PHE A 245 -4.39 -27.16 4.14
CA PHE A 245 -3.22 -26.49 3.59
C PHE A 245 -1.99 -27.40 3.52
N THR A 246 -2.07 -28.64 4.02
CA THR A 246 -0.93 -29.58 4.01
C THR A 246 -0.55 -30.08 2.63
N HIS A 247 -1.50 -30.12 1.70
CA HIS A 247 -1.28 -30.61 0.33
C HIS A 247 -0.69 -29.55 -0.62
N SER A 248 -0.80 -28.26 -0.27
CA SER A 248 -0.25 -27.15 -1.05
C SER A 248 1.05 -26.68 -0.40
N LYS A 249 2.19 -27.03 -1.00
CA LYS A 249 3.49 -26.56 -0.52
C LYS A 249 3.56 -25.03 -0.65
N VAL A 250 3.67 -24.33 0.49
CA VAL A 250 3.89 -22.87 0.49
C VAL A 250 5.12 -22.54 -0.34
N PRO A 251 5.00 -21.69 -1.37
CA PRO A 251 6.08 -21.50 -2.32
C PRO A 251 7.16 -20.55 -1.79
N GLY A 252 8.39 -20.69 -2.31
CA GLY A 252 9.50 -19.77 -2.01
C GLY A 252 9.25 -18.37 -2.61
N PHE A 253 9.66 -17.32 -1.91
CA PHE A 253 9.53 -15.94 -2.41
C PHE A 253 10.31 -15.72 -3.71
N GLN A 254 11.61 -16.05 -3.73
CA GLN A 254 12.45 -15.92 -4.94
C GLN A 254 11.89 -16.74 -6.10
N GLU A 255 11.50 -17.98 -5.83
CA GLU A 255 10.92 -18.87 -6.84
C GLU A 255 9.67 -18.26 -7.49
N GLN A 256 8.78 -17.65 -6.69
CA GLN A 256 7.57 -17.03 -7.21
C GLN A 256 7.85 -15.72 -7.92
N LEU A 257 8.78 -14.91 -7.42
CA LEU A 257 9.19 -13.68 -8.07
C LEU A 257 9.81 -13.97 -9.46
N GLU A 258 10.70 -14.95 -9.55
CA GLU A 258 11.28 -15.41 -10.82
C GLU A 258 10.23 -15.93 -11.78
N LYS A 259 9.22 -16.67 -11.31
CA LYS A 259 8.11 -17.15 -12.15
C LYS A 259 7.34 -16.02 -12.84
N LEU A 260 7.24 -14.84 -12.22
CA LEU A 260 6.60 -13.69 -12.86
C LEU A 260 7.36 -13.26 -14.12
N PHE A 261 8.69 -13.31 -14.09
CA PHE A 261 9.54 -12.89 -15.21
C PHE A 261 9.75 -13.95 -16.31
N ARG A 262 9.46 -15.25 -16.06
CA ARG A 262 9.71 -16.34 -17.02
C ARG A 262 8.69 -16.45 -18.17
N SER A 263 7.57 -15.73 -18.11
CA SER A 263 6.44 -15.94 -19.03
C SER A 263 6.63 -15.34 -20.44
N GLU A 264 7.74 -14.63 -20.69
CA GLU A 264 8.11 -14.13 -22.02
C GLU A 264 8.74 -15.22 -22.92
N GLU A 265 9.16 -16.36 -22.37
CA GLU A 265 9.81 -17.46 -23.12
C GLU A 265 8.82 -18.45 -23.74
N ARG A 266 7.65 -18.02 -24.22
CA ARG A 266 6.89 -18.86 -25.16
C ARG A 266 7.53 -18.71 -26.54
N PRO A 267 8.23 -19.72 -27.08
CA PRO A 267 8.66 -19.65 -28.46
C PRO A 267 7.41 -19.55 -29.34
N THR A 268 7.31 -18.46 -30.09
CA THR A 268 6.60 -18.42 -31.37
C THR A 268 7.21 -19.50 -32.24
N SER A 269 6.65 -20.70 -32.18
CA SER A 269 6.85 -21.75 -33.16
C SER A 269 5.48 -22.09 -33.70
N GLU A 270 5.13 -21.39 -34.78
CA GLU A 270 4.24 -21.93 -35.78
C GLU A 270 4.76 -23.31 -36.23
N GLN A 271 3.81 -24.18 -36.58
CA GLN A 271 3.98 -25.48 -37.25
C GLN A 271 4.43 -26.65 -36.36
N GLN A 272 3.46 -27.44 -35.90
CA GLN A 272 3.30 -28.84 -36.34
C GLN A 272 1.97 -29.46 -35.88
N THR A 273 1.18 -29.87 -36.88
CA THR A 273 0.17 -30.94 -37.02
C THR A 273 -0.50 -31.60 -35.78
N PRO A 274 -1.83 -31.86 -35.83
CA PRO A 274 -2.57 -32.49 -34.75
C PRO A 274 -2.49 -34.03 -34.80
N PRO A 275 -2.43 -34.73 -33.64
CA PRO A 275 -2.93 -36.08 -33.54
C PRO A 275 -4.33 -36.07 -32.91
N GLN A 276 -5.28 -36.59 -33.68
CA GLN A 276 -6.60 -36.99 -33.23
C GLN A 276 -6.53 -38.10 -32.19
N SER A 277 -7.60 -38.20 -31.40
CA SER A 277 -8.05 -39.33 -30.56
C SER A 277 -7.45 -39.47 -29.15
N ALA A 278 -8.20 -39.00 -28.16
CA ALA A 278 -8.76 -39.84 -27.10
C ALA A 278 -9.87 -39.05 -26.37
N TYR A 279 -11.11 -39.26 -26.80
CA TYR A 279 -12.28 -38.97 -25.97
C TYR A 279 -12.23 -39.90 -24.76
N GLN A 280 -11.91 -39.36 -23.58
CA GLN A 280 -12.40 -39.89 -22.33
C GLN A 280 -12.95 -38.72 -21.50
N GLN A 281 -14.28 -38.72 -21.42
CA GLN A 281 -15.03 -38.00 -20.41
C GLN A 281 -14.53 -38.42 -19.04
N ASP A 282 -14.08 -37.44 -18.26
CA ASP A 282 -14.38 -37.44 -16.83
C ASP A 282 -14.89 -36.05 -16.44
N SER A 283 -16.21 -35.95 -16.45
CA SER A 283 -16.96 -34.84 -15.89
C SER A 283 -17.07 -35.08 -14.39
N SER A 284 -16.09 -34.63 -13.60
CA SER A 284 -16.29 -34.53 -12.15
C SER A 284 -15.36 -33.50 -11.51
N VAL A 285 -16.01 -32.50 -10.90
CA VAL A 285 -15.48 -31.55 -9.91
C VAL A 285 -14.55 -30.47 -10.49
N THR A 286 -15.15 -29.36 -10.92
CA THR A 286 -14.49 -28.03 -10.83
C THR A 286 -14.27 -27.71 -9.35
N ALA A 287 -13.30 -28.38 -8.73
CA ALA A 287 -12.74 -27.92 -7.48
C ALA A 287 -12.04 -26.62 -7.84
N SER A 288 -12.53 -25.50 -7.35
CA SER A 288 -11.81 -24.24 -7.39
C SER A 288 -10.43 -24.49 -6.78
N ILE A 289 -9.41 -24.67 -7.60
CA ILE A 289 -8.03 -24.83 -7.14
C ILE A 289 -7.68 -23.50 -6.46
N GLU A 290 -7.71 -23.47 -5.13
CA GLU A 290 -7.23 -22.32 -4.38
C GLU A 290 -5.79 -22.03 -4.80
N PRO A 291 -5.45 -20.75 -5.09
CA PRO A 291 -4.10 -20.41 -5.52
C PRO A 291 -3.09 -20.83 -4.44
N CYS A 292 -1.95 -21.37 -4.89
CA CYS A 292 -0.86 -21.78 -3.99
C CYS A 292 -0.22 -20.57 -3.26
N THR A 293 -0.40 -19.37 -3.80
CA THR A 293 0.01 -18.10 -3.21
C THR A 293 -1.15 -17.49 -2.44
N SER A 294 -0.92 -17.11 -1.18
CA SER A 294 -1.89 -16.42 -0.32
C SER A 294 -2.18 -14.99 -0.79
N GLU A 295 -3.28 -14.38 -0.31
CA GLU A 295 -3.62 -12.99 -0.60
C GLU A 295 -2.50 -12.04 -0.13
N PHE A 296 -1.94 -12.29 1.07
CA PHE A 296 -0.81 -11.51 1.54
C PHE A 296 0.46 -11.79 0.72
N GLY A 297 0.69 -13.03 0.26
CA GLY A 297 1.75 -13.35 -0.70
C GLY A 297 1.59 -12.60 -2.03
N CYS A 298 0.37 -12.45 -2.53
CA CYS A 298 0.07 -11.66 -3.73
C CYS A 298 0.46 -10.18 -3.54
N LEU A 299 0.12 -9.60 -2.38
CA LEU A 299 0.54 -8.24 -2.01
C LEU A 299 2.07 -8.12 -1.97
N VAL A 300 2.75 -9.08 -1.35
CA VAL A 300 4.22 -9.11 -1.26
C VAL A 300 4.87 -9.08 -2.63
N LEU A 301 4.35 -9.84 -3.59
CA LEU A 301 4.89 -9.90 -4.94
C LEU A 301 4.77 -8.55 -5.66
N VAL A 302 3.63 -7.85 -5.58
CA VAL A 302 3.51 -6.51 -6.20
C VAL A 302 4.35 -5.47 -5.49
N CYS A 303 4.53 -5.57 -4.17
CA CYS A 303 5.45 -4.69 -3.44
C CYS A 303 6.91 -4.89 -3.93
N ALA A 304 7.31 -6.13 -4.22
CA ALA A 304 8.62 -6.43 -4.78
C ALA A 304 8.76 -5.86 -6.20
N LEU A 305 7.78 -6.08 -7.08
CA LEU A 305 7.76 -5.49 -8.42
C LEU A 305 7.81 -3.96 -8.38
N ASN A 306 7.10 -3.33 -7.44
CA ASN A 306 7.10 -1.88 -7.26
C ASN A 306 8.47 -1.32 -6.88
N GLN A 307 9.18 -2.02 -5.99
CA GLN A 307 10.53 -1.63 -5.62
C GLN A 307 11.51 -1.83 -6.78
N LEU A 308 11.41 -2.92 -7.54
CA LEU A 308 12.21 -3.13 -8.75
C LEU A 308 11.95 -2.03 -9.78
N ALA A 309 10.68 -1.73 -10.06
CA ALA A 309 10.27 -0.65 -10.97
C ALA A 309 10.83 0.71 -10.54
N SER A 310 10.80 1.00 -9.24
CA SER A 310 11.29 2.28 -8.71
C SER A 310 12.81 2.39 -8.82
N LYS A 311 13.56 1.29 -8.63
CA LYS A 311 15.03 1.27 -8.79
C LYS A 311 15.44 1.42 -10.26
N ASP A 312 14.79 0.71 -11.15
CA ASP A 312 15.02 0.83 -12.60
C ASP A 312 14.73 2.25 -13.07
N TYR A 313 13.61 2.82 -12.62
CA TYR A 313 13.23 4.21 -12.92
C TYR A 313 14.26 5.23 -12.43
N SER A 314 14.73 5.13 -11.18
CA SER A 314 15.74 6.05 -10.65
C SER A 314 17.06 5.95 -11.45
N ALA A 315 17.48 4.74 -11.81
CA ALA A 315 18.65 4.54 -12.66
C ALA A 315 18.45 5.09 -14.09
N GLU A 316 17.26 4.92 -14.67
CA GLU A 316 16.91 5.46 -15.99
C GLU A 316 16.95 6.99 -16.01
N ILE A 317 16.45 7.66 -14.96
CA ILE A 317 16.55 9.12 -14.82
C ILE A 317 18.02 9.56 -14.75
N GLU A 318 18.84 8.92 -13.92
CA GLU A 318 20.27 9.25 -13.82
C GLU A 318 21.00 9.09 -15.17
N VAL A 319 20.69 8.03 -15.92
CA VAL A 319 21.27 7.76 -17.25
C VAL A 319 20.77 8.73 -18.32
N GLN A 320 19.51 9.17 -18.26
CA GLN A 320 18.95 10.17 -19.16
C GLN A 320 19.73 11.50 -19.09
N TYR A 321 20.20 11.88 -17.90
CA TYR A 321 21.11 13.02 -17.72
C TYR A 321 22.54 12.74 -18.23
N ALA A 322 22.93 11.47 -18.36
CA ALA A 322 24.27 11.03 -18.76
C ALA A 322 24.46 10.75 -20.27
N LEU A 323 23.43 10.97 -21.12
CA LEU A 323 23.45 10.87 -22.60
C LEU A 323 23.66 9.47 -23.21
N ASP A 324 23.62 8.37 -22.45
CA ASP A 324 23.84 7.01 -22.98
C ASP A 324 22.53 6.19 -23.06
N LYS A 325 21.94 6.10 -24.26
CA LYS A 325 20.62 5.46 -24.49
C LYS A 325 20.77 3.96 -24.79
N SER A 326 20.66 3.09 -23.78
CA SER A 326 20.63 1.63 -24.02
C SER A 326 19.82 0.78 -23.02
N GLN A 327 18.54 1.07 -22.70
CA GLN A 327 17.77 0.24 -21.74
C GLN A 327 16.29 -0.16 -22.06
N PRO A 328 15.87 -0.42 -23.32
CA PRO A 328 14.48 -0.87 -23.59
C PRO A 328 14.14 -2.29 -23.07
N SER A 329 15.09 -3.04 -22.50
CA SER A 329 14.92 -4.46 -22.15
C SER A 329 14.44 -4.73 -20.71
N SER A 330 14.54 -3.77 -19.77
CA SER A 330 14.04 -3.97 -18.39
C SER A 330 12.54 -3.71 -18.28
N ARG A 331 12.08 -2.62 -18.92
CA ARG A 331 10.67 -2.21 -18.96
C ARG A 331 9.71 -3.29 -19.50
N SER A 332 10.07 -3.94 -20.61
CA SER A 332 9.26 -4.99 -21.25
C SER A 332 9.07 -6.18 -20.30
N LYS A 333 10.17 -6.67 -19.71
CA LYS A 333 10.15 -7.75 -18.71
C LYS A 333 9.25 -7.42 -17.52
N LEU A 334 9.30 -6.19 -17.02
CA LEU A 334 8.47 -5.75 -15.91
C LEU A 334 6.99 -5.69 -16.29
N LEU A 335 6.64 -5.22 -17.49
CA LEU A 335 5.26 -5.27 -18.00
C LEU A 335 4.77 -6.72 -18.15
N GLY A 336 5.61 -7.62 -18.66
CA GLY A 336 5.31 -9.06 -18.73
C GLY A 336 5.04 -9.67 -17.35
N ALA A 337 5.90 -9.36 -16.37
CA ALA A 337 5.73 -9.79 -14.98
C ALA A 337 4.43 -9.27 -14.34
N LEU A 338 4.05 -8.02 -14.63
CA LEU A 338 2.79 -7.45 -14.15
C LEU A 338 1.57 -8.18 -14.70
N VAL A 339 1.57 -8.58 -15.97
CA VAL A 339 0.44 -9.34 -16.56
C VAL A 339 0.27 -10.69 -15.87
N VAL A 340 1.37 -11.39 -15.58
CA VAL A 340 1.34 -12.65 -14.83
C VAL A 340 0.85 -12.42 -13.40
N TRP A 341 1.35 -11.38 -12.74
CA TRP A 341 0.90 -11.02 -11.39
C TRP A 341 -0.59 -10.64 -11.35
N GLN A 342 -1.08 -9.87 -12.34
CA GLN A 342 -2.49 -9.50 -12.46
C GLN A 342 -3.37 -10.74 -12.63
N SER A 343 -2.95 -11.70 -13.45
CA SER A 343 -3.66 -12.97 -13.61
C SER A 343 -3.77 -13.74 -12.29
N LEU A 344 -2.71 -13.73 -11.48
CA LEU A 344 -2.74 -14.28 -10.11
C LEU A 344 -3.72 -13.51 -9.22
N TRP A 345 -3.65 -12.17 -9.21
CA TRP A 345 -4.54 -11.32 -8.41
C TRP A 345 -6.02 -11.50 -8.79
N GLU A 346 -6.33 -11.72 -10.08
CA GLU A 346 -7.68 -11.97 -10.58
C GLU A 346 -8.21 -13.37 -10.24
N SER A 347 -7.31 -14.33 -9.99
CA SER A 347 -7.69 -15.71 -9.63
C SER A 347 -8.31 -15.84 -8.24
N PHE A 348 -8.11 -14.86 -7.36
CA PHE A 348 -8.68 -14.90 -6.01
C PHE A 348 -10.21 -14.76 -6.04
N PRO A 349 -10.96 -15.55 -5.24
CA PRO A 349 -12.41 -15.52 -5.23
C PRO A 349 -12.94 -14.11 -4.93
N ARG A 350 -13.83 -13.57 -5.78
CA ARG A 350 -14.43 -12.24 -5.57
C ARG A 350 -15.78 -12.26 -4.82
N GLY A 351 -16.38 -13.43 -4.65
CA GLY A 351 -17.68 -13.61 -3.99
C GLY A 351 -17.57 -13.71 -2.46
N SER A 352 -18.46 -13.01 -1.74
CA SER A 352 -18.58 -13.00 -0.26
C SER A 352 -17.25 -13.05 0.51
N ILE A 353 -16.25 -12.29 0.07
CA ILE A 353 -14.94 -12.22 0.73
C ILE A 353 -15.11 -11.55 2.11
N PRO A 354 -14.50 -12.09 3.19
CA PRO A 354 -14.32 -11.37 4.44
C PRO A 354 -13.72 -9.97 4.23
N PRO A 355 -14.16 -8.95 4.98
CA PRO A 355 -13.64 -7.59 4.84
C PRO A 355 -12.11 -7.47 4.98
N SER A 356 -11.46 -8.38 5.75
CA SER A 356 -10.01 -8.41 5.91
C SER A 356 -9.27 -8.76 4.61
N GLN A 357 -9.67 -9.87 3.99
CA GLN A 357 -9.13 -10.34 2.71
C GLN A 357 -9.43 -9.35 1.57
N GLN A 358 -10.62 -8.75 1.57
CA GLN A 358 -10.94 -7.68 0.62
C GLN A 358 -9.94 -6.52 0.74
N LYS A 359 -9.60 -6.09 1.96
CA LYS A 359 -8.64 -5.00 2.21
C LYS A 359 -7.24 -5.33 1.69
N LEU A 360 -6.74 -6.56 1.88
CA LEU A 360 -5.45 -7.01 1.33
C LEU A 360 -5.42 -6.92 -0.19
N LEU A 361 -6.42 -7.49 -0.87
CA LEU A 361 -6.48 -7.50 -2.33
C LEU A 361 -6.64 -6.08 -2.89
N THR A 362 -7.46 -5.22 -2.27
CA THR A 362 -7.54 -3.81 -2.66
C THR A 362 -6.27 -3.03 -2.34
N GLY A 363 -5.52 -3.46 -1.31
CA GLY A 363 -4.24 -2.89 -0.92
C GLY A 363 -3.12 -3.13 -1.94
N CYS A 364 -3.31 -4.08 -2.87
CA CYS A 364 -2.39 -4.31 -3.99
C CYS A 364 -2.46 -3.21 -5.06
N LEU A 365 -3.63 -2.58 -5.22
CA LEU A 365 -3.90 -1.66 -6.34
C LEU A 365 -2.99 -0.43 -6.35
N PRO A 366 -2.73 0.28 -5.23
CA PRO A 366 -1.83 1.43 -5.27
C PRO A 366 -0.40 1.10 -5.73
N TYR A 367 0.10 -0.11 -5.44
CA TYR A 367 1.42 -0.54 -5.93
C TYR A 367 1.39 -0.81 -7.42
N LEU A 368 0.34 -1.50 -7.90
CA LEU A 368 0.12 -1.73 -9.33
C LEU A 368 0.05 -0.40 -10.08
N ASP A 369 -0.76 0.54 -9.57
CA ASP A 369 -0.96 1.84 -10.18
C ASP A 369 0.33 2.64 -10.21
N HIS A 370 1.09 2.65 -9.11
CA HIS A 370 2.39 3.31 -9.06
C HIS A 370 3.34 2.77 -10.13
N ILE A 371 3.45 1.44 -10.29
CA ILE A 371 4.30 0.83 -11.32
C ILE A 371 3.87 1.28 -12.71
N HIS A 372 2.57 1.25 -13.03
CA HIS A 372 2.08 1.67 -14.33
C HIS A 372 2.31 3.16 -14.59
N LEU A 373 2.20 4.02 -13.57
CA LEU A 373 2.53 5.44 -13.70
C LEU A 373 4.03 5.64 -13.93
N LEU A 374 4.89 5.00 -13.13
CA LEU A 374 6.36 5.06 -13.28
C LEU A 374 6.82 4.60 -14.65
N LEU A 375 6.24 3.53 -15.19
CA LEU A 375 6.62 3.07 -16.52
C LEU A 375 6.14 4.05 -17.59
N ARG A 376 5.08 4.84 -17.40
CA ARG A 376 4.52 5.66 -18.48
C ARG A 376 5.02 7.09 -18.51
N THR A 377 5.35 7.68 -17.37
CA THR A 377 5.71 9.10 -17.27
C THR A 377 6.64 9.34 -16.10
N ASN A 378 7.43 10.41 -16.20
CA ASN A 378 8.17 10.92 -15.06
C ASN A 378 7.17 11.51 -14.04
N ILE A 379 7.22 11.02 -12.80
CA ILE A 379 6.44 11.49 -11.65
C ILE A 379 7.33 12.06 -10.53
N SER A 380 8.63 12.23 -10.78
CA SER A 380 9.60 12.79 -9.83
C SER A 380 9.26 14.22 -9.45
N CYS A 381 8.81 15.04 -10.41
CA CYS A 381 8.38 16.41 -10.13
C CYS A 381 7.23 16.48 -9.09
N THR A 382 6.28 15.55 -9.15
CA THR A 382 5.19 15.45 -8.17
C THR A 382 5.66 14.98 -6.81
N LYS A 383 6.65 14.09 -6.77
CA LYS A 383 7.28 13.63 -5.54
C LYS A 383 8.10 14.73 -4.88
N GLU A 384 8.94 15.42 -5.64
CA GLU A 384 9.76 16.56 -5.20
C GLU A 384 8.90 17.71 -4.69
N ALA A 385 7.85 18.09 -5.42
CA ALA A 385 6.95 19.14 -4.95
C ALA A 385 6.24 18.79 -3.63
N LEU A 386 5.85 17.53 -3.44
CA LEU A 386 5.32 17.06 -2.16
C LEU A 386 6.37 17.07 -1.05
N ARG A 387 7.63 16.77 -1.38
CA ARG A 387 8.74 16.72 -0.42
C ARG A 387 9.17 18.13 0.01
N GLU A 388 9.52 18.97 -0.95
CA GLU A 388 10.08 20.31 -0.73
C GLU A 388 9.01 21.38 -0.48
N ARG A 389 7.73 21.04 -0.67
CA ARG A 389 6.58 21.95 -0.52
C ARG A 389 6.56 23.09 -1.56
N GLU A 390 7.27 22.90 -2.67
CA GLU A 390 7.37 23.84 -3.78
C GLU A 390 6.31 23.54 -4.84
N TYR A 391 5.04 23.75 -4.47
CA TYR A 391 3.90 23.42 -5.34
C TYR A 391 3.77 24.31 -6.58
N ASP A 392 4.41 25.48 -6.60
CA ASP A 392 4.39 26.40 -7.74
C ASP A 392 4.96 25.79 -9.02
N GLN A 393 5.85 24.79 -8.89
CA GLN A 393 6.50 24.11 -10.01
C GLN A 393 5.59 23.09 -10.72
N LEU A 394 4.50 22.65 -10.07
CA LEU A 394 3.57 21.63 -10.60
C LEU A 394 2.69 22.11 -11.75
N GLY A 395 2.78 23.39 -12.10
CA GLY A 395 2.09 24.02 -13.23
C GLY A 395 3.00 24.40 -14.41
N GLN A 396 4.32 24.22 -14.29
CA GLN A 396 5.25 24.51 -15.38
C GLN A 396 5.20 23.35 -16.39
N LEU A 397 4.93 23.66 -17.67
CA LEU A 397 4.71 22.66 -18.73
C LEU A 397 5.92 21.75 -18.97
N GLU A 398 7.12 22.20 -18.57
CA GLU A 398 8.38 21.47 -18.67
C GLU A 398 8.56 20.40 -17.58
N SER A 399 7.73 20.39 -16.53
CA SER A 399 7.90 19.53 -15.36
C SER A 399 7.54 18.05 -15.58
N PHE A 400 6.84 17.70 -16.67
CA PHE A 400 6.40 16.33 -16.95
C PHE A 400 6.84 15.90 -18.35
N CYS A 401 8.10 15.47 -18.44
CA CYS A 401 8.61 14.83 -19.64
C CYS A 401 8.31 13.32 -19.59
N PRO A 402 7.85 12.71 -20.69
CA PRO A 402 7.92 11.26 -20.84
C PRO A 402 9.37 10.79 -20.70
N ILE A 403 9.56 9.61 -20.14
CA ILE A 403 10.89 9.03 -19.90
C ILE A 403 11.63 8.78 -21.22
N LEU A 404 10.90 8.53 -22.30
CA LEU A 404 11.44 8.27 -23.62
C LEU A 404 11.36 9.54 -24.49
N SER A 405 12.47 10.28 -24.56
CA SER A 405 12.65 11.40 -25.49
C SER A 405 12.99 10.91 -26.91
N ASP A 406 12.11 10.12 -27.50
CA ASP A 406 12.13 9.83 -28.95
C ASP A 406 10.73 10.00 -29.54
N HIS A 407 10.52 11.17 -30.13
CA HIS A 407 9.55 11.47 -31.19
C HIS A 407 8.03 11.30 -31.01
N ASN A 408 7.45 10.94 -29.86
CA ASN A 408 6.00 11.14 -29.64
C ASN A 408 5.57 11.37 -28.17
N SER A 409 6.09 12.43 -27.54
CA SER A 409 5.82 12.77 -26.14
C SER A 409 4.32 12.91 -25.78
N ARG A 410 3.49 13.24 -26.76
CA ARG A 410 2.04 13.36 -26.58
C ARG A 410 1.33 12.02 -26.41
N ASP A 411 1.67 11.02 -27.22
CA ASP A 411 0.99 9.71 -27.19
C ASP A 411 1.34 8.95 -25.91
N GLU A 412 2.57 9.09 -25.43
CA GLU A 412 3.01 8.51 -24.15
C GLU A 412 2.27 9.16 -22.98
N LEU A 413 2.14 10.48 -22.99
CA LEU A 413 1.39 11.22 -21.97
C LEU A 413 -0.12 10.92 -22.03
N LEU A 414 -0.68 10.71 -23.23
CA LEU A 414 -2.07 10.24 -23.40
C LEU A 414 -2.24 8.84 -22.80
N GLY A 415 -1.29 7.94 -23.01
CA GLY A 415 -1.29 6.61 -22.37
C GLY A 415 -1.23 6.69 -20.85
N ALA A 416 -0.41 7.60 -20.30
CA ALA A 416 -0.34 7.87 -18.86
C ALA A 416 -1.65 8.46 -18.33
N ALA A 417 -2.23 9.45 -19.02
CA ALA A 417 -3.49 10.08 -18.66
C ALA A 417 -4.67 9.11 -18.71
N THR A 418 -4.68 8.20 -19.69
CA THR A 418 -5.68 7.14 -19.82
C THR A 418 -5.64 6.19 -18.62
N TYR A 419 -4.46 5.73 -18.24
CA TYR A 419 -4.30 4.89 -17.05
C TYR A 419 -4.69 5.66 -15.77
N ALA A 420 -4.26 6.91 -15.64
CA ALA A 420 -4.54 7.76 -14.51
C ALA A 420 -6.05 7.98 -14.30
N ILE A 421 -6.81 8.24 -15.37
CA ILE A 421 -8.26 8.43 -15.24
C ILE A 421 -8.99 7.13 -14.88
N ASP A 422 -8.53 5.98 -15.37
CA ASP A 422 -9.08 4.66 -15.00
C ASP A 422 -8.81 4.33 -13.52
N THR A 423 -7.62 4.69 -13.04
CA THR A 423 -7.25 4.59 -11.62
C THR A 423 -8.16 5.44 -10.74
N LEU A 424 -8.38 6.71 -11.15
CA LEU A 424 -9.31 7.59 -10.45
C LEU A 424 -10.73 7.04 -10.48
N GLU A 425 -11.25 6.62 -11.64
CA GLU A 425 -12.62 6.11 -11.72
C GLU A 425 -12.81 4.87 -10.84
N THR A 426 -11.84 3.97 -10.83
CA THR A 426 -11.83 2.76 -9.99
C THR A 426 -11.83 3.13 -8.51
N THR A 427 -10.99 4.08 -8.09
CA THR A 427 -10.94 4.60 -6.72
C THR A 427 -12.29 5.22 -6.32
N PHE A 428 -12.87 6.03 -7.20
CA PHE A 428 -14.17 6.64 -6.97
C PHE A 428 -15.31 5.61 -6.92
N LYS A 429 -15.26 4.52 -7.69
CA LYS A 429 -16.27 3.45 -7.65
C LYS A 429 -16.15 2.56 -6.41
N ILE A 430 -14.93 2.11 -6.09
CA ILE A 430 -14.68 1.10 -5.06
C ILE A 430 -14.69 1.71 -3.66
N ILE A 431 -14.04 2.87 -3.50
CA ILE A 431 -13.71 3.43 -2.18
C ILE A 431 -14.69 4.55 -1.83
N ILE A 432 -14.94 5.48 -2.76
CA ILE A 432 -15.73 6.68 -2.49
C ILE A 432 -17.23 6.44 -2.73
N GLY A 433 -17.58 5.76 -3.81
CA GLY A 433 -18.95 5.60 -4.31
C GLY A 433 -19.84 4.69 -3.46
N LYS A 434 -19.26 3.94 -2.51
CA LYS A 434 -20.01 3.18 -1.50
C LYS A 434 -20.47 4.04 -0.33
N HIS A 435 -19.98 5.27 -0.19
CA HIS A 435 -20.31 6.14 0.92
C HIS A 435 -21.38 7.17 0.52
N PRO A 436 -22.46 7.36 1.31
CA PRO A 436 -23.52 8.34 1.00
C PRO A 436 -23.00 9.78 0.98
N ASN A 437 -21.85 10.04 1.62
CA ASN A 437 -21.11 11.29 1.49
C ASN A 437 -19.67 10.98 1.05
N PRO A 438 -19.29 11.26 -0.22
CA PRO A 438 -17.94 11.07 -0.76
C PRO A 438 -16.82 11.68 0.11
N LEU A 439 -17.13 12.79 0.79
CA LEU A 439 -16.18 13.54 1.63
C LEU A 439 -15.95 12.91 3.00
N ALA A 440 -16.72 11.88 3.36
CA ALA A 440 -16.62 11.16 4.63
C ALA A 440 -16.04 9.74 4.47
N ALA A 441 -15.69 9.32 3.25
CA ALA A 441 -15.05 8.04 3.00
C ALA A 441 -13.60 8.08 3.50
N ALA A 442 -13.19 7.08 4.31
CA ALA A 442 -11.81 6.93 4.72
C ALA A 442 -10.95 6.41 3.54
N ILE A 443 -10.29 7.31 2.82
CA ILE A 443 -9.38 6.96 1.73
C ILE A 443 -8.05 6.47 2.33
N PRO A 444 -7.56 5.26 1.98
CA PRO A 444 -6.23 4.83 2.40
C PRO A 444 -5.15 5.79 1.87
N HIS A 445 -4.17 6.12 2.70
CA HIS A 445 -3.11 7.08 2.34
C HIS A 445 -2.38 6.73 1.04
N SER A 446 -2.06 5.45 0.83
CA SER A 446 -1.41 4.98 -0.41
C SER A 446 -2.24 5.31 -1.65
N VAL A 447 -3.54 5.03 -1.62
CA VAL A 447 -4.47 5.39 -2.71
C VAL A 447 -4.47 6.90 -2.96
N ALA A 448 -4.48 7.69 -1.89
CA ALA A 448 -4.49 9.15 -1.98
C ALA A 448 -3.22 9.72 -2.66
N VAL A 449 -2.04 9.17 -2.37
CA VAL A 449 -0.80 9.57 -3.07
C VAL A 449 -0.88 9.21 -4.57
N ILE A 450 -1.44 8.04 -4.91
CA ILE A 450 -1.64 7.67 -6.32
C ILE A 450 -2.66 8.58 -7.00
N MET A 451 -3.76 8.93 -6.34
CA MET A 451 -4.72 9.91 -6.84
C MET A 451 -4.04 11.27 -7.09
N PHE A 452 -3.14 11.68 -6.19
CA PHE A 452 -2.36 12.90 -6.35
C PHE A 452 -1.59 12.90 -7.66
N HIS A 453 -0.75 11.88 -7.90
CA HIS A 453 0.02 11.74 -9.14
C HIS A 453 -0.89 11.69 -10.37
N ALA A 454 -1.94 10.87 -10.34
CA ALA A 454 -2.88 10.69 -11.43
C ALA A 454 -3.55 12.00 -11.86
N VAL A 455 -4.04 12.81 -10.90
CA VAL A 455 -4.67 14.10 -11.19
C VAL A 455 -3.68 15.07 -11.83
N HIS A 456 -2.45 15.11 -11.34
CA HIS A 456 -1.43 15.99 -11.91
C HIS A 456 -1.10 15.59 -13.35
N ILE A 457 -0.93 14.31 -13.64
CA ILE A 457 -0.69 13.75 -14.98
C ILE A 457 -1.84 14.13 -15.94
N ILE A 458 -3.09 13.88 -15.54
CA ILE A 458 -4.28 14.21 -16.34
C ILE A 458 -4.32 15.71 -16.63
N CYS A 459 -4.10 16.55 -15.63
CA CYS A 459 -4.11 18.01 -15.82
C CYS A 459 -3.02 18.47 -16.79
N ASN A 460 -1.81 17.90 -16.73
CA ASN A 460 -0.77 18.23 -17.69
C ASN A 460 -1.15 17.84 -19.11
N TRP A 461 -1.65 16.61 -19.29
CA TRP A 461 -2.10 16.14 -20.59
C TRP A 461 -3.19 17.03 -21.18
N ILE A 462 -4.20 17.40 -20.37
CA ILE A 462 -5.28 18.31 -20.78
C ILE A 462 -4.70 19.67 -21.22
N LEU A 463 -3.75 20.23 -20.46
CA LEU A 463 -3.18 21.57 -20.73
C LEU A 463 -2.21 21.59 -21.92
N LEU A 464 -1.51 20.48 -22.19
CA LEU A 464 -0.59 20.33 -23.32
C LEU A 464 -1.30 19.99 -24.63
N SER A 465 -2.56 19.55 -24.57
CA SER A 465 -3.35 19.21 -25.76
C SER A 465 -3.70 20.48 -26.55
N PRO A 466 -3.17 20.68 -27.78
CA PRO A 466 -3.43 21.88 -28.57
C PRO A 466 -4.93 22.02 -28.82
N GLY A 467 -5.45 23.24 -28.72
CA GLY A 467 -6.87 23.58 -28.85
C GLY A 467 -7.49 23.31 -30.22
N ALA A 468 -7.53 22.06 -30.66
CA ALA A 468 -8.54 21.61 -31.62
C ALA A 468 -9.87 21.80 -30.91
N ALA A 469 -10.58 22.88 -31.23
CA ALA A 469 -11.86 23.24 -30.64
C ALA A 469 -12.67 21.98 -30.32
N TRP A 470 -12.84 21.72 -29.02
CA TRP A 470 -13.41 20.49 -28.48
C TRP A 470 -14.91 20.54 -28.78
N THR A 471 -15.28 20.29 -30.03
CA THR A 471 -16.65 20.36 -30.49
C THR A 471 -17.26 18.97 -30.45
N PRO A 472 -18.49 18.80 -29.94
CA PRO A 472 -19.20 17.52 -29.99
C PRO A 472 -19.35 16.95 -31.41
N ALA A 473 -19.15 17.77 -32.46
CA ALA A 473 -19.22 17.37 -33.86
C ALA A 473 -17.97 16.60 -34.34
N THR A 474 -16.80 16.78 -33.73
CA THR A 474 -15.57 16.05 -34.08
C THR A 474 -15.45 14.68 -33.41
N TRP A 475 -16.31 14.37 -32.43
CA TRP A 475 -16.37 13.09 -31.70
C TRP A 475 -16.77 11.86 -32.55
N SER A 476 -16.94 12.01 -33.87
CA SER A 476 -17.54 10.96 -34.72
C SER A 476 -16.75 10.53 -35.97
N ALA A 477 -15.53 11.04 -36.24
CA ALA A 477 -14.96 10.86 -37.58
C ALA A 477 -13.46 10.50 -37.75
N SER A 478 -12.65 10.34 -36.70
CA SER A 478 -11.26 9.87 -36.87
C SER A 478 -10.90 8.72 -35.93
N SER A 479 -10.29 7.66 -36.45
CA SER A 479 -9.88 6.48 -35.67
C SER A 479 -8.83 6.79 -34.59
N ASP A 480 -8.10 7.91 -34.71
CA ASP A 480 -7.02 8.28 -33.80
C ASP A 480 -7.48 9.10 -32.58
N THR A 481 -8.73 9.60 -32.56
CA THR A 481 -9.27 10.42 -31.45
C THR A 481 -10.02 9.64 -30.38
N TYR A 482 -10.22 8.33 -30.57
CA TYR A 482 -11.01 7.49 -29.67
C TYR A 482 -10.43 7.43 -28.24
N GLY A 483 -9.10 7.51 -28.12
CA GLY A 483 -8.41 7.55 -26.82
C GLY A 483 -8.62 8.89 -26.08
N GLU A 484 -8.42 10.01 -26.77
CA GLU A 484 -8.53 11.35 -26.19
C GLU A 484 -9.96 11.65 -25.72
N ASP A 485 -10.96 11.40 -26.57
CA ASP A 485 -12.38 11.63 -26.24
C ASP A 485 -12.83 10.80 -25.03
N CYS A 486 -12.29 9.58 -24.87
CA CYS A 486 -12.57 8.71 -23.73
C CYS A 486 -12.06 9.29 -22.40
N VAL A 487 -10.81 9.77 -22.37
CA VAL A 487 -10.22 10.37 -21.15
C VAL A 487 -11.02 11.60 -20.71
N LEU A 488 -11.40 12.44 -21.66
CA LEU A 488 -12.15 13.67 -21.41
C LEU A 488 -13.55 13.40 -20.93
N GLN A 489 -14.25 12.47 -21.59
CA GLN A 489 -15.58 12.06 -21.16
C GLN A 489 -15.56 11.51 -19.73
N LYS A 490 -14.56 10.71 -19.37
CA LYS A 490 -14.39 10.19 -18.01
C LYS A 490 -14.11 11.30 -17.00
N CYS A 491 -13.26 12.27 -17.32
CA CYS A 491 -13.01 13.46 -16.49
C CYS A 491 -14.29 14.27 -16.27
N CYS A 492 -15.02 14.57 -17.35
CA CYS A 492 -16.30 15.28 -17.30
C CYS A 492 -17.32 14.54 -16.43
N ASN A 493 -17.45 13.22 -16.59
CA ASN A 493 -18.34 12.40 -15.77
C ASN A 493 -17.99 12.45 -14.28
N LEU A 494 -16.70 12.43 -13.95
CA LEU A 494 -16.21 12.45 -12.58
C LEU A 494 -16.48 13.82 -11.91
N VAL A 495 -16.21 14.92 -12.63
CA VAL A 495 -16.55 16.29 -12.19
C VAL A 495 -18.07 16.47 -12.07
N ALA A 496 -18.84 16.00 -13.04
CA ALA A 496 -20.29 16.07 -13.08
C ALA A 496 -20.94 15.40 -11.86
N ARG A 497 -20.50 14.18 -11.50
CA ARG A 497 -20.95 13.46 -10.30
C ARG A 497 -20.72 14.27 -9.03
N TYR A 498 -19.57 14.92 -8.92
CA TYR A 498 -19.28 15.77 -7.77
C TYR A 498 -20.16 17.03 -7.71
N CYS A 499 -20.33 17.75 -8.82
CA CYS A 499 -21.19 18.92 -8.90
C CYS A 499 -22.64 18.59 -8.52
N ALA A 500 -23.15 17.44 -8.99
CA ALA A 500 -24.46 16.92 -8.61
C ALA A 500 -24.56 16.66 -7.10
N SER A 501 -23.54 16.05 -6.48
CA SER A 501 -23.54 15.79 -5.03
C SER A 501 -23.59 17.06 -4.16
N LYS A 502 -23.12 18.20 -4.69
CA LYS A 502 -23.18 19.51 -4.02
C LYS A 502 -24.47 20.30 -4.30
N GLY A 503 -25.48 19.68 -4.93
CA GLY A 503 -26.74 20.35 -5.29
C GLY A 503 -26.60 21.39 -6.40
N ARG A 504 -25.47 21.44 -7.12
CA ARG A 504 -25.21 22.35 -8.24
C ARG A 504 -25.61 21.72 -9.58
N GLY A 505 -26.85 21.21 -9.66
CA GLY A 505 -27.36 20.41 -10.79
C GLY A 505 -27.34 21.10 -12.16
N LEU A 506 -27.21 22.43 -12.22
CA LEU A 506 -27.19 23.23 -13.44
C LEU A 506 -25.83 23.31 -14.16
N TYR A 507 -24.76 22.70 -13.62
CA TYR A 507 -23.42 22.76 -14.23
C TYR A 507 -23.10 21.62 -15.19
N LEU A 508 -23.90 20.54 -15.26
CA LEU A 508 -23.62 19.40 -16.15
C LEU A 508 -23.58 19.78 -17.64
N ASP A 509 -24.60 20.53 -18.12
CA ASP A 509 -24.66 21.00 -19.51
C ASP A 509 -23.56 22.02 -19.84
N LYS A 510 -23.07 22.77 -18.85
CA LYS A 510 -21.92 23.68 -19.01
C LYS A 510 -20.57 22.95 -18.96
N CYS A 511 -20.46 21.88 -18.18
CA CYS A 511 -19.27 21.03 -18.10
C CYS A 511 -19.06 20.24 -19.41
N LEU A 512 -20.14 19.71 -19.99
CA LEU A 512 -20.12 19.08 -21.32
C LEU A 512 -19.93 20.10 -22.46
N GLY A 513 -20.20 21.38 -22.20
CA GLY A 513 -19.90 22.52 -23.07
C GLY A 513 -18.56 23.22 -22.81
N LEU A 514 -17.66 22.63 -22.01
CA LEU A 514 -16.32 23.19 -21.76
C LEU A 514 -15.48 23.14 -23.04
N LYS A 515 -15.54 24.22 -23.81
CA LYS A 515 -14.68 24.42 -24.99
C LYS A 515 -13.21 24.67 -24.64
N GLU A 516 -12.87 24.73 -23.35
CA GLU A 516 -11.55 25.12 -22.85
C GLU A 516 -11.01 24.05 -21.88
N ALA A 517 -9.96 23.36 -22.32
CA ALA A 517 -9.20 22.38 -21.56
C ALA A 517 -8.80 22.87 -20.15
N SER A 518 -8.40 24.14 -20.04
CA SER A 518 -8.00 24.78 -18.78
C SER A 518 -9.11 24.81 -17.72
N LYS A 519 -10.38 24.97 -18.11
CA LYS A 519 -11.51 24.93 -17.19
C LYS A 519 -11.79 23.52 -16.66
N LEU A 520 -11.64 22.49 -17.50
CA LEU A 520 -11.80 21.10 -17.07
C LEU A 520 -10.71 20.72 -16.06
N ALA A 521 -9.45 21.04 -16.36
CA ALA A 521 -8.33 20.85 -15.44
C ALA A 521 -8.56 21.58 -14.11
N LEU A 522 -9.01 22.83 -14.15
CA LEU A 522 -9.34 23.61 -12.96
C LEU A 522 -10.43 22.95 -12.10
N HIS A 523 -11.49 22.42 -12.71
CA HIS A 523 -12.55 21.72 -11.99
C HIS A 523 -12.07 20.40 -11.38
N LEU A 524 -11.20 19.66 -12.07
CA LEU A 524 -10.62 18.43 -11.56
C LEU A 524 -9.72 18.70 -10.33
N LEU A 525 -8.86 19.73 -10.40
CA LEU A 525 -8.02 20.15 -9.28
C LEU A 525 -8.87 20.56 -8.06
N ARG A 526 -9.90 21.38 -8.26
CA ARG A 526 -10.80 21.82 -7.19
C ARG A 526 -11.61 20.68 -6.58
N LEU A 527 -12.02 19.71 -7.40
CA LEU A 527 -12.68 18.49 -6.92
C LEU A 527 -11.76 17.74 -5.95
N CYS A 528 -10.55 17.43 -6.40
CA CYS A 528 -9.61 16.68 -5.58
C CYS A 528 -9.24 17.47 -4.32
N ALA A 529 -8.93 18.76 -4.44
CA ALA A 529 -8.67 19.63 -3.30
C ALA A 529 -9.78 19.54 -2.23
N ALA A 530 -11.05 19.61 -2.64
CA ALA A 530 -12.18 19.52 -1.72
C ALA A 530 -12.32 18.15 -1.03
N ILE A 531 -11.94 17.05 -1.72
CA ILE A 531 -11.91 15.71 -1.11
C ILE A 531 -10.84 15.66 -0.02
N PHE A 532 -9.64 16.15 -0.32
CA PHE A 532 -8.51 16.14 0.62
C PHE A 532 -8.70 17.11 1.78
N ASP A 533 -9.32 18.28 1.55
CA ASP A 533 -9.71 19.22 2.62
C ASP A 533 -10.64 18.56 3.64
N GLY A 534 -11.56 17.70 3.18
CA GLY A 534 -12.45 16.91 4.05
C GLY A 534 -11.71 15.92 4.97
N MET A 535 -10.44 15.63 4.70
CA MET A 535 -9.59 14.73 5.47
C MET A 535 -8.37 15.45 6.08
N SER A 536 -8.36 16.78 6.11
CA SER A 536 -7.21 17.63 6.47
C SER A 536 -6.70 17.54 7.92
N GLU A 537 -7.37 16.73 8.75
CA GLU A 537 -6.87 16.28 10.06
C GLU A 537 -5.53 15.55 9.94
N TRP A 538 -5.30 14.85 8.81
CA TRP A 538 -4.00 14.29 8.49
C TRP A 538 -3.20 15.29 7.67
N GLY A 539 -1.99 15.60 8.12
CA GLY A 539 -1.15 16.60 7.47
C GLY A 539 -0.79 16.26 6.01
N SER A 540 -0.67 14.98 5.66
CA SER A 540 -0.45 14.55 4.27
C SER A 540 -1.60 14.90 3.33
N PHE A 541 -2.86 14.73 3.75
CA PHE A 541 -4.00 15.16 2.96
C PHE A 541 -4.07 16.69 2.85
N ARG A 542 -3.72 17.41 3.92
CA ARG A 542 -3.63 18.88 3.90
C ARG A 542 -2.60 19.37 2.89
N GLU A 543 -1.43 18.74 2.83
CA GLU A 543 -0.37 19.10 1.87
C GLU A 543 -0.78 18.79 0.42
N MET A 544 -1.42 17.64 0.16
CA MET A 544 -1.99 17.35 -1.17
C MET A 544 -3.09 18.35 -1.56
N ALA A 545 -3.98 18.72 -0.64
CA ALA A 545 -5.02 19.73 -0.90
C ALA A 545 -4.41 21.09 -1.25
N LYS A 546 -3.41 21.55 -0.47
CA LYS A 546 -2.67 22.79 -0.75
C LYS A 546 -2.06 22.80 -2.15
N SER A 547 -1.42 21.70 -2.54
CA SER A 547 -0.86 21.56 -3.88
C SER A 547 -1.90 21.78 -4.99
N PHE A 548 -3.06 21.13 -4.88
CA PHE A 548 -4.15 21.33 -5.84
C PHE A 548 -4.67 22.77 -5.86
N HIS A 549 -4.80 23.41 -4.69
CA HIS A 549 -5.23 24.82 -4.59
C HIS A 549 -4.21 25.77 -5.23
N VAL A 550 -2.91 25.58 -4.98
CA VAL A 550 -1.84 26.39 -5.60
C VAL A 550 -1.89 26.27 -7.11
N ARG A 551 -1.94 25.03 -7.63
CA ARG A 551 -2.00 24.79 -9.07
C ARG A 551 -3.28 25.35 -9.72
N ALA A 552 -4.42 25.21 -9.06
CA ALA A 552 -5.69 25.80 -9.51
C ALA A 552 -5.61 27.33 -9.57
N GLY A 553 -5.04 27.97 -8.54
CA GLY A 553 -4.85 29.42 -8.51
C GLY A 553 -3.93 29.94 -9.60
N SER A 554 -2.85 29.21 -9.91
CA SER A 554 -1.96 29.56 -11.04
C SER A 554 -2.66 29.48 -12.39
N LEU A 555 -3.51 28.47 -12.61
CA LEU A 555 -4.32 28.36 -13.83
C LEU A 555 -5.36 29.49 -13.97
N GLU A 556 -5.98 29.92 -12.87
CA GLU A 556 -6.94 31.04 -12.88
C GLU A 556 -6.26 32.37 -13.25
N LYS A 557 -5.06 32.62 -12.73
CA LYS A 557 -4.28 33.81 -13.09
C LYS A 557 -3.91 33.83 -14.58
N PHE A 558 -3.53 32.67 -15.13
CA PHE A 558 -3.22 32.54 -16.55
C PHE A 558 -4.42 32.81 -17.45
N GLN A 559 -5.66 32.51 -17.01
CA GLN A 559 -6.89 32.79 -17.78
C GLN A 559 -7.32 34.27 -17.75
N GLN A 560 -6.80 35.07 -16.81
CA GLN A 560 -7.15 36.50 -16.68
C GLN A 560 -6.25 37.42 -17.53
N HIS A 561 -5.14 36.87 -18.04
CA HIS A 561 -4.21 37.52 -18.96
C HIS A 561 -4.41 36.96 -20.38
#